data_AF-A0A4Q6BRT0-F1
#
_entry.id   AF-A0A4Q6BRT0-F1
#
_cell.length_a   1.000
_cell.length_b   1.000
_cell.length_c   1.000
_cell.angle_alpha   90.00
_cell.angle_beta   90.00
_cell.angle_gamma   90.00
#
_symmetry.space_group_name_H-M   'P 1'
#
loop_
_entity.id
_entity.type
_entity.pdbx_description
1 polymer ?
#
loop_
_entity_poly.entity_id
_entity_poly.type
_entity_poly.pdbx_seq_one_letter_code
_entity_poly.pdbx_strand_id
1 'polypeptide(L)'
;MPLRLALGARTWRARWPFVLLTALACVVFVSLGRWQWSRGDYRTAQWAAFDNADAAARVTTADALDSIERYARVEVRGEYDRERQILLDDLTQGGRVGYEVLTPLRLADGSALLVDRGFVPGTGYRD
;
A
#
# COMPACT_ATOMS: atom_id res chain seq x y z
N MET A 1 -28.96 6.12 40.23
CA MET A 1 -29.72 7.35 39.90
C MET A 1 -29.43 7.75 38.45
N PRO A 2 -30.42 7.90 37.55
CA PRO A 2 -30.15 8.28 36.15
C PRO A 2 -29.62 9.71 36.06
N LEU A 3 -28.60 9.95 35.23
CA LEU A 3 -28.06 11.28 34.97
C LEU A 3 -29.08 12.06 34.15
N ARG A 4 -29.49 13.23 34.68
CA ARG A 4 -30.41 14.13 33.98
C ARG A 4 -29.60 15.21 33.29
N LEU A 5 -29.58 15.17 31.97
CA LEU A 5 -28.95 16.20 31.15
C LEU A 5 -30.08 17.05 30.54
N ALA A 6 -30.10 18.34 30.83
CA ALA A 6 -31.03 19.28 30.21
C ALA A 6 -30.33 19.98 29.05
N LEU A 7 -30.86 19.82 27.83
CA LEU A 7 -30.43 20.54 26.64
C LEU A 7 -31.65 21.30 26.11
N GLY A 8 -31.68 22.62 26.36
CA GLY A 8 -32.84 23.46 26.08
C GLY A 8 -34.09 22.99 26.86
N ALA A 9 -35.25 22.92 26.20
CA ALA A 9 -36.51 22.50 26.80
C ALA A 9 -36.67 20.96 26.96
N ARG A 10 -35.67 20.16 26.57
CA ARG A 10 -35.75 18.69 26.59
C ARG A 10 -34.81 18.10 27.65
N THR A 11 -35.38 17.31 28.57
CA THR A 11 -34.61 16.59 29.60
C THR A 11 -34.33 15.16 29.14
N TRP A 12 -33.06 14.84 28.96
CA TRP A 12 -32.60 13.50 28.62
C TRP A 12 -32.31 12.72 29.90
N ARG A 13 -32.87 11.51 30.01
CA ARG A 13 -32.62 10.59 31.13
C ARG A 13 -31.61 9.54 30.67
N ALA A 14 -30.33 9.89 30.73
CA ALA A 14 -29.28 8.95 30.37
C ALA A 14 -29.04 7.99 31.56
N ARG A 15 -29.22 6.69 31.34
CA ARG A 15 -28.85 5.69 32.34
C ARG A 15 -27.32 5.55 32.28
N TRP A 16 -26.65 5.63 33.44
CA TRP A 16 -25.20 5.52 33.57
C TRP A 16 -24.52 4.44 32.71
N PRO A 17 -25.02 3.20 32.56
CA PRO A 17 -24.37 2.22 31.69
C PRO A 17 -24.28 2.68 30.22
N PHE A 18 -25.29 3.37 29.69
CA PHE A 18 -25.25 3.90 28.32
C PHE A 18 -24.31 5.11 28.19
N VAL A 19 -24.19 5.93 29.24
CA VAL A 19 -23.21 7.03 29.26
C VAL A 19 -21.79 6.49 29.23
N LEU A 20 -21.50 5.49 30.07
CA LEU A 20 -20.19 4.83 30.11
C LEU A 20 -19.88 4.11 28.80
N LEU A 21 -20.85 3.39 28.24
CA LEU A 21 -20.70 2.74 26.95
C LEU A 21 -20.40 3.75 25.83
N THR A 22 -21.11 4.88 25.81
CA THR A 22 -20.87 5.95 24.82
C THR A 22 -19.48 6.56 24.98
N ALA A 23 -19.08 6.86 26.21
CA ALA A 23 -17.75 7.39 26.50
C ALA A 23 -16.64 6.42 26.06
N LEU A 24 -16.81 5.12 26.34
CA LEU A 24 -15.88 4.08 25.88
C LEU A 24 -15.83 4.01 24.36
N ALA A 25 -16.98 4.02 23.69
CA ALA A 25 -17.06 4.01 22.23
C ALA A 25 -16.35 5.23 21.62
N CYS A 26 -16.53 6.43 22.20
CA CYS A 26 -15.82 7.64 21.78
C CYS A 26 -14.30 7.47 21.89
N VAL A 27 -13.79 6.92 23.00
CA VAL A 27 -12.34 6.67 23.18
C VAL A 27 -11.82 5.70 22.12
N VAL A 28 -12.55 4.61 21.87
CA VAL A 28 -12.18 3.62 20.83
C VAL A 28 -12.16 4.27 19.45
N PHE A 29 -13.20 5.02 19.07
CA PHE A 29 -13.27 5.64 17.75
C PHE A 29 -12.23 6.74 17.55
N VAL A 30 -11.90 7.52 18.57
CA VAL A 30 -10.80 8.50 18.49
C VAL A 30 -9.46 7.78 18.34
N SER A 31 -9.23 6.69 19.08
CA SER A 31 -8.03 5.87 18.95
C SER A 31 -7.89 5.27 17.55
N LEU A 32 -8.99 4.70 17.02
CA LEU A 32 -9.03 4.18 15.65
C LEU A 32 -8.84 5.28 14.61
N GLY A 33 -9.42 6.47 14.80
CA GLY A 33 -9.22 7.62 13.92
C GLY A 33 -7.76 8.06 13.87
N ARG A 34 -7.08 8.10 15.02
CA ARG A 34 -5.64 8.35 15.09
C ARG A 34 -4.82 7.27 14.40
N TRP A 35 -5.22 6.01 14.54
CA TRP A 35 -4.56 4.89 13.86
C TRP A 35 -4.72 4.99 12.33
N GLN A 36 -5.93 5.29 11.85
CA GLN A 36 -6.20 5.53 10.43
C GLN A 36 -5.36 6.69 9.89
N TRP A 37 -5.28 7.80 10.63
CA TRP A 37 -4.45 8.95 10.26
C TRP A 37 -2.96 8.58 10.16
N SER A 38 -2.43 7.93 11.19
CA SER A 38 -1.04 7.45 11.21
C SER A 38 -0.75 6.50 10.04
N ARG A 39 -1.71 5.67 9.65
CA ARG A 39 -1.58 4.79 8.49
C ARG A 39 -1.58 5.58 7.17
N GLY A 40 -2.32 6.69 7.11
CA GLY A 40 -2.27 7.66 6.02
C GLY A 40 -0.90 8.31 5.90
N ASP A 41 -0.35 8.83 7.01
CA ASP A 41 0.99 9.44 7.04
C ASP A 41 2.07 8.46 6.56
N TYR A 42 1.99 7.20 6.97
CA TYR A 42 2.90 6.15 6.49
C TYR A 42 2.85 5.98 4.97
N ARG A 43 1.65 5.96 4.37
CA ARG A 43 1.51 5.88 2.92
C ARG A 43 2.10 7.12 2.25
N THR A 44 1.80 8.31 2.76
CA THR A 44 2.32 9.58 2.22
C THR A 44 3.85 9.61 2.26
N ALA A 45 4.47 9.12 3.33
CA ALA A 45 5.93 9.02 3.44
C ALA A 45 6.53 8.09 2.38
N GLN A 46 5.86 6.99 2.03
CA GLN A 46 6.32 6.11 0.94
C GLN A 46 6.27 6.78 -0.43
N TRP A 47 5.20 7.52 -0.73
CA TRP A 47 5.09 8.27 -1.98
C TRP A 47 6.16 9.36 -2.07
N ALA A 48 6.39 10.09 -0.98
CA ALA A 48 7.46 11.09 -0.92
C ALA A 48 8.84 10.48 -1.14
N ALA A 49 9.11 9.28 -0.63
CA ALA A 49 10.36 8.57 -0.88
C ALA A 49 10.53 8.18 -2.37
N PHE A 50 9.43 7.84 -3.05
CA PHE A 50 9.43 7.55 -4.48
C PHE A 50 9.66 8.81 -5.34
N ASP A 51 9.02 9.92 -5.00
CA ASP A 51 9.12 11.17 -5.75
C ASP A 51 10.50 11.84 -5.60
N ASN A 52 11.13 11.70 -4.43
CA ASN A 52 12.47 12.24 -4.16
C ASN A 52 13.62 11.33 -4.63
N ALA A 53 13.32 10.28 -5.40
CA ALA A 53 14.36 9.40 -5.92
C ALA A 53 15.29 10.17 -6.88
N ASP A 54 16.56 10.29 -6.48
CA ASP A 54 17.62 10.99 -7.22
C ASP A 54 17.98 10.32 -8.56
N ALA A 55 18.93 10.93 -9.27
CA ALA A 55 19.42 10.48 -10.58
C ALA A 55 19.77 8.97 -10.60
N ALA A 56 19.48 8.32 -11.73
CA ALA A 56 19.59 6.88 -11.86
C ALA A 56 21.04 6.38 -11.68
N ALA A 57 21.28 5.59 -10.62
CA ALA A 57 22.55 4.88 -10.46
C ALA A 57 22.61 3.66 -11.40
N ARG A 58 23.74 3.43 -12.05
CA ARG A 58 23.92 2.23 -12.89
C ARG A 58 24.18 1.01 -12.02
N VAL A 59 23.38 -0.03 -12.23
CA VAL A 59 23.47 -1.29 -11.50
C VAL A 59 23.84 -2.40 -12.48
N THR A 60 24.95 -3.07 -12.20
CA THR A 60 25.52 -4.12 -13.08
C THR A 60 25.45 -5.52 -12.50
N THR A 61 25.19 -5.66 -11.20
CA THR A 61 25.05 -6.93 -10.49
C THR A 61 23.83 -6.88 -9.57
N ALA A 62 23.25 -8.04 -9.25
CA ALA A 62 22.08 -8.08 -8.36
C ALA A 62 22.42 -7.63 -6.93
N ASP A 63 23.58 -8.02 -6.39
CA ASP A 63 24.03 -7.68 -5.03
C ASP A 63 24.19 -6.16 -4.82
N ALA A 64 24.44 -5.40 -5.87
CA ALA A 64 24.53 -3.94 -5.77
C ALA A 64 23.19 -3.32 -5.35
N LEU A 65 22.05 -3.98 -5.60
CA LEU A 65 20.73 -3.50 -5.16
C LEU A 65 20.55 -3.53 -3.64
N ASP A 66 21.21 -4.43 -2.92
CA ASP A 66 21.06 -4.53 -1.47
C ASP A 66 21.58 -3.28 -0.74
N SER A 67 22.49 -2.55 -1.40
CA SER A 67 23.05 -1.29 -0.92
C SER A 67 22.25 -0.05 -1.33
N ILE A 68 21.23 -0.22 -2.18
CA ILE A 68 20.43 0.88 -2.73
C ILE A 68 19.20 1.11 -1.86
N GLU A 69 18.92 2.38 -1.57
CA GLU A 69 17.73 2.75 -0.82
C GLU A 69 16.45 2.31 -1.55
N ARG A 70 15.42 1.97 -0.77
CA ARG A 70 14.12 1.62 -1.34
C ARG A 70 13.58 2.79 -2.17
N TYR A 71 13.08 2.48 -3.37
CA TYR A 71 12.54 3.44 -4.35
C TYR A 71 13.57 4.27 -5.12
N ALA A 72 14.88 4.06 -4.93
CA ALA A 72 15.87 4.76 -5.74
C ALA A 72 15.75 4.40 -7.23
N ARG A 73 16.01 5.38 -8.09
CA ARG A 73 16.02 5.17 -9.54
C ARG A 73 17.32 4.48 -9.94
N VAL A 74 17.24 3.47 -10.80
CA VAL A 74 18.41 2.70 -11.26
C VAL A 74 18.35 2.46 -12.77
N GLU A 75 19.52 2.41 -13.42
CA GLU A 75 19.69 1.95 -14.80
C GLU A 75 20.35 0.56 -14.77
N VAL A 76 19.63 -0.46 -15.23
CA VAL A 76 20.14 -1.84 -15.36
C VAL A 76 20.20 -2.21 -16.83
N ARG A 77 21.23 -2.97 -17.23
CA ARG A 77 21.33 -3.57 -18.57
C ARG A 77 21.38 -5.09 -18.47
N GLY A 78 20.62 -5.74 -19.32
CA GLY A 78 20.50 -7.20 -19.35
C GLY A 78 19.54 -7.67 -20.44
N GLU A 79 19.24 -8.96 -20.45
CA GLU A 79 18.31 -9.59 -21.38
C GLU A 79 17.14 -10.23 -20.62
N TYR A 80 15.92 -9.99 -21.09
CA TYR A 80 14.74 -10.59 -20.47
C TYR A 80 14.63 -12.09 -20.79
N ASP A 81 14.52 -12.91 -19.74
CA ASP A 81 14.19 -14.33 -19.86
C ASP A 81 12.67 -14.49 -19.93
N ARG A 82 12.16 -14.55 -21.16
CA ARG A 82 10.72 -14.72 -21.43
C ARG A 82 10.20 -16.13 -21.12
N GLU A 83 11.07 -17.13 -21.06
CA GLU A 83 10.67 -18.51 -20.77
C GLU A 83 10.30 -18.68 -19.30
N ARG A 84 10.87 -17.86 -18.42
CA ARG A 84 10.62 -17.85 -16.97
C ARG A 84 9.75 -16.69 -16.51
N GLN A 85 8.95 -16.12 -17.41
CA GLN A 85 8.00 -15.06 -17.07
C GLN A 85 6.90 -15.58 -16.14
N ILE A 86 6.57 -14.79 -15.12
CA ILE A 86 5.50 -15.07 -14.16
C ILE A 86 4.36 -14.09 -14.45
N LEU A 87 3.14 -14.62 -14.55
CA LEU A 87 1.92 -13.83 -14.61
C LEU A 87 1.26 -13.92 -13.23
N LEU A 88 1.23 -12.81 -12.51
CA LEU A 88 0.47 -12.72 -11.27
C LEU A 88 -0.98 -12.41 -11.63
N ASP A 89 -1.91 -13.31 -11.30
CA ASP A 89 -3.33 -13.20 -11.58
C ASP A 89 -4.11 -12.55 -10.41
N ASP A 90 -5.45 -12.54 -10.51
CA ASP A 90 -6.37 -11.97 -9.51
C ASP A 90 -6.16 -10.47 -9.19
N LEU A 91 -5.49 -9.75 -10.08
CA LEU A 91 -5.30 -8.30 -9.98
C LEU A 91 -6.42 -7.57 -10.70
N THR A 92 -7.01 -6.61 -9.98
CA THR A 92 -7.99 -5.67 -10.56
C THR A 92 -7.41 -4.27 -10.55
N GLN A 93 -7.19 -3.71 -11.75
CA GLN A 93 -6.75 -2.33 -11.91
C GLN A 93 -7.81 -1.54 -12.70
N GLY A 94 -8.35 -0.48 -12.10
CA GLY A 94 -9.38 0.35 -12.74
C GLY A 94 -10.66 -0.40 -13.12
N GLY A 95 -11.03 -1.45 -12.36
CA GLY A 95 -12.21 -2.27 -12.62
C GLY A 95 -12.04 -3.34 -13.70
N ARG A 96 -10.81 -3.53 -14.22
CA ARG A 96 -10.48 -4.61 -15.16
C ARG A 96 -9.63 -5.66 -14.47
N VAL A 97 -10.00 -6.92 -14.63
CA VAL A 97 -9.17 -8.06 -14.21
C VAL A 97 -8.03 -8.21 -15.21
N GLY A 98 -6.84 -8.54 -14.73
CA GLY A 98 -5.68 -8.78 -15.57
C GLY A 98 -4.54 -9.40 -14.81
N TYR A 99 -3.34 -9.22 -15.34
CA TYR A 99 -2.13 -9.85 -14.83
C TYR A 99 -1.02 -8.81 -14.62
N GLU A 100 -0.28 -8.90 -13.52
CA GLU A 100 1.03 -8.24 -13.43
C GLU A 100 2.05 -9.14 -14.11
N VAL A 101 2.81 -8.55 -15.03
CA VAL A 101 3.84 -9.29 -15.76
C VAL A 101 5.17 -9.13 -15.03
N LEU A 102 5.66 -10.20 -14.41
CA LEU A 102 6.98 -10.23 -13.79
C LEU A 102 7.94 -11.01 -14.68
N THR A 103 8.98 -10.37 -15.19
CA THR A 103 9.96 -11.01 -16.09
C THR A 103 11.36 -10.92 -15.51
N PRO A 104 12.07 -12.04 -15.33
CA PRO A 104 13.48 -12.01 -14.95
C PRO A 104 14.32 -11.30 -16.03
N LEU A 105 15.14 -10.34 -15.62
CA LEU A 105 16.17 -9.70 -16.42
C LEU A 105 17.52 -10.33 -16.04
N ARG A 106 18.14 -11.04 -16.97
CA ARG A 106 19.46 -11.65 -16.80
C ARG A 106 20.55 -10.63 -17.00
N LEU A 107 21.45 -10.51 -16.03
CA LEU A 107 22.57 -9.59 -16.03
C LEU A 107 23.83 -10.25 -16.60
N ALA A 108 24.85 -9.45 -16.90
CA ALA A 108 26.10 -9.92 -17.49
C ALA A 108 26.91 -10.86 -16.55
N ASP A 109 26.71 -10.75 -15.24
CA ASP A 109 27.33 -11.60 -14.21
C ASP A 109 26.62 -12.95 -14.04
N GLY A 110 25.53 -13.19 -14.77
CA GLY A 110 24.72 -14.40 -14.67
C GLY A 110 23.63 -14.36 -13.59
N SER A 111 23.58 -13.29 -12.78
CA SER A 111 22.47 -13.05 -11.85
C SER A 111 21.19 -12.65 -12.60
N ALA A 112 20.05 -12.67 -11.90
CA ALA A 112 18.78 -12.25 -12.46
C ALA A 112 18.05 -11.31 -11.51
N LEU A 113 17.46 -10.25 -12.08
CA LEU A 113 16.59 -9.31 -11.37
C LEU A 113 15.14 -9.53 -11.80
N LEU A 114 14.24 -9.71 -10.85
CA LEU A 114 12.81 -9.77 -11.18
C LEU A 114 12.30 -8.36 -11.48
N VAL A 115 11.91 -8.11 -12.72
CA VAL A 115 11.38 -6.81 -13.15
C VAL A 115 9.88 -6.90 -13.30
N ASP A 116 9.18 -6.02 -12.58
CA ASP A 116 7.77 -5.74 -12.84
C ASP A 116 7.63 -4.93 -14.13
N ARG A 117 6.96 -5.51 -15.12
CA ARG A 117 6.71 -4.94 -16.45
C ARG A 117 5.37 -4.23 -16.54
N GLY A 118 4.59 -4.25 -15.46
CA GLY A 118 3.29 -3.61 -15.36
C GLY A 118 2.12 -4.55 -15.63
N PHE A 119 0.94 -3.96 -15.42
CA PHE A 119 -0.36 -4.60 -15.61
C PHE A 119 -0.73 -4.76 -17.08
N VAL A 120 -1.20 -5.95 -17.44
CA VAL A 120 -1.82 -6.26 -18.72
C VAL A 120 -3.28 -6.68 -18.49
N PRO A 121 -4.26 -5.96 -19.06
CA PRO A 121 -5.67 -6.32 -18.90
C PRO A 121 -5.94 -7.69 -19.52
N GLY A 122 -6.65 -8.54 -18.78
CA GLY A 122 -7.16 -9.81 -19.26
C GLY A 122 -8.34 -9.60 -20.20
N THR A 123 -8.64 -10.60 -21.02
CA THR A 123 -9.78 -10.58 -21.95
C THR A 123 -11.11 -10.92 -21.28
N GLY A 124 -11.12 -11.26 -19.99
CA GLY A 124 -12.33 -11.62 -19.23
C GLY A 124 -12.76 -10.54 -18.26
N TYR A 125 -14.02 -10.10 -18.38
CA TYR A 125 -14.73 -9.46 -17.27
C TYR A 125 -15.16 -10.58 -16.31
N ARG A 126 -14.91 -10.44 -15.01
CA ARG A 126 -15.53 -11.33 -14.01
C ARG A 126 -16.95 -10.81 -13.80
N ASP A 127 -17.92 -11.43 -14.47
CA ASP A 127 -19.35 -11.25 -14.22
C ASP A 127 -19.73 -11.76 -12.82
#